data_AF-A0A537R8Q6-F1
#
_entry.id   AF-A0A537R8Q6-F1
#
_cell.length_a   1.000
_cell.length_b   1.000
_cell.length_c   1.000
_cell.angle_alpha   90.00
_cell.angle_beta   90.00
_cell.angle_gamma   90.00
#
_symmetry.space_group_name_H-M   'P 1'
#
loop_
_entity.id
_entity.type
_entity.pdbx_description
1 polymer ?
#
loop_
_entity_poly.entity_id
_entity_poly.type
_entity_poly.pdbx_seq_one_letter_code
_entity_poly.pdbx_strand_id
1 'polypeptide(L)'
;MLAVRKALGVLVSLIALAGVLVTVVLATRRIDLRPRTDDAYLQADLVHMAPDVSGRIVELDVRDNQAVRKGDVLFRIDPDPYRMRADQARAAVR
;
A
#
# COMPACT_ATOMS: atom_id res chain seq x y z
N MET A 1 -24.59 60.30 28.36
CA MET A 1 -24.90 59.36 27.24
C MET A 1 -23.69 58.98 26.38
N LEU A 2 -22.78 59.90 26.02
CA LEU A 2 -21.61 59.57 25.15
C LEU A 2 -20.62 58.55 25.76
N ALA A 3 -20.31 58.65 27.05
CA ALA A 3 -19.37 57.74 27.72
C ALA A 3 -19.87 56.29 27.74
N VAL A 4 -21.17 56.08 27.94
CA VAL A 4 -21.81 54.76 27.95
C VAL A 4 -21.77 54.11 26.57
N ARG A 5 -22.05 54.87 25.49
CA ARG A 5 -21.98 54.35 24.11
C ARG A 5 -20.54 53.95 23.72
N LYS A 6 -19.54 54.71 24.14
CA LYS A 6 -18.12 54.38 23.93
C LYS A 6 -17.71 53.12 24.71
N ALA A 7 -18.10 53.02 25.98
CA ALA A 7 -17.83 51.84 26.80
C ALA A 7 -18.48 50.57 26.22
N LEU A 8 -19.71 50.68 25.72
CA LEU A 8 -20.40 49.58 25.06
C LEU A 8 -19.68 49.15 23.77
N GLY A 9 -19.22 50.11 22.96
CA GLY A 9 -18.46 49.83 21.74
C GLY A 9 -17.13 49.11 22.03
N VAL A 10 -16.40 49.53 23.07
CA VAL A 10 -15.15 48.88 23.49
C VAL A 10 -15.42 47.45 23.98
N LEU A 11 -16.47 47.24 24.77
CA LEU A 11 -16.83 45.91 25.27
C LEU A 11 -17.17 44.95 24.12
N VAL A 12 -17.95 45.39 23.15
CA VAL A 12 -18.30 44.59 21.97
C VAL A 12 -17.06 44.23 21.16
N SER A 13 -16.15 45.19 20.95
CA SER A 13 -14.89 44.94 20.26
C SER A 13 -14.00 43.93 21.00
N LEU A 14 -13.92 44.00 22.32
CA LEU A 14 -13.15 43.05 23.14
C LEU A 14 -13.75 41.64 23.07
N ILE A 15 -15.07 41.51 23.11
CA ILE A 15 -15.75 40.21 22.98
C ILE A 15 -15.50 39.62 21.59
N ALA A 16 -15.57 40.42 20.53
CA ALA A 16 -15.27 39.97 19.17
C ALA A 16 -13.83 39.47 19.06
N LEU A 17 -12.87 40.22 19.63
CA LEU A 17 -11.45 39.84 19.63
C LEU A 17 -11.20 38.55 20.42
N ALA A 18 -11.82 38.41 21.59
CA ALA A 18 -11.74 37.21 22.41
C ALA A 18 -12.37 36.00 21.70
N GLY A 19 -13.51 36.20 21.02
CA GLY A 19 -14.16 35.16 20.21
C GLY A 19 -13.26 34.65 19.08
N VAL A 20 -12.64 35.56 18.33
CA VAL A 20 -11.65 35.20 17.31
C VAL A 20 -10.49 34.43 17.92
N LEU A 21 -9.91 34.91 19.02
CA LEU A 21 -8.80 34.25 19.70
C LEU A 21 -9.18 32.81 20.14
N VAL A 22 -10.37 32.63 20.73
CA VAL A 22 -10.85 31.30 21.16
C VAL A 22 -11.04 30.37 19.96
N THR A 23 -11.65 30.84 18.87
CA THR A 23 -11.83 30.01 17.66
C THR A 23 -10.51 29.58 17.05
N VAL A 24 -9.52 30.49 16.99
CA VAL A 24 -8.18 30.17 16.49
C VAL A 24 -7.51 29.11 17.38
N VAL A 25 -7.53 29.29 18.71
CA VAL A 25 -6.94 28.33 19.65
C VAL A 25 -7.61 26.96 19.57
N LEU A 26 -8.93 26.90 19.43
CA LEU A 26 -9.65 25.63 19.32
C LEU A 26 -9.40 24.95 17.97
N ALA A 27 -9.29 25.73 16.88
CA ALA A 27 -9.01 25.21 15.55
C ALA A 27 -7.60 24.61 15.48
N THR A 28 -6.58 25.33 15.96
CA THR A 28 -5.19 24.83 15.96
C THR A 28 -5.06 23.56 16.78
N ARG A 29 -5.62 23.54 18.01
CA ARG A 29 -5.59 22.32 18.84
C ARG A 29 -6.29 21.13 18.19
N ARG A 30 -7.36 21.33 17.42
CA ARG A 30 -8.03 20.22 16.71
C ARG A 30 -7.18 19.65 15.58
N ILE A 31 -6.49 20.51 14.84
CA ILE A 31 -5.62 20.11 13.73
C ILE A 31 -4.40 19.38 14.26
N ASP A 32 -3.77 19.90 15.31
CA ASP A 32 -2.55 19.33 15.89
C ASP A 32 -2.78 17.97 16.57
N LEU A 33 -3.92 17.80 17.25
CA LEU A 33 -4.22 16.55 17.98
C LEU A 33 -4.76 15.43 17.08
N ARG A 34 -5.13 15.73 15.83
CA ARG A 34 -5.72 14.77 14.89
C ARG A 34 -5.19 14.99 13.47
N PRO A 35 -3.89 14.77 13.23
CA PRO A 35 -3.34 14.80 11.89
C PRO A 35 -4.04 13.73 11.05
N ARG A 36 -4.57 14.14 9.88
CA ARG A 36 -5.19 13.24 8.91
C ARG A 36 -4.41 13.35 7.61
N THR A 37 -4.07 12.20 7.04
CA THR A 37 -3.53 12.10 5.69
C THR A 37 -4.32 11.03 4.94
N ASP A 38 -4.51 11.25 3.65
CA ASP A 38 -5.04 10.22 2.75
C ASP A 38 -3.89 9.45 2.05
N ASP A 39 -2.64 9.79 2.36
CA ASP A 39 -1.44 9.12 1.84
C ASP A 39 -1.15 7.85 2.66
N ALA A 40 -1.41 6.69 2.06
CA ALA A 40 -1.10 5.39 2.62
C ALA A 40 -0.49 4.49 1.56
N TYR A 41 0.54 3.73 1.93
CA TYR A 41 1.22 2.78 1.06
C TYR A 41 1.22 1.40 1.71
N LEU A 42 0.96 0.36 0.91
CA LEU A 42 1.07 -1.03 1.34
C LEU A 42 2.45 -1.54 0.93
N GLN A 43 3.19 -2.07 1.91
CA GLN A 43 4.44 -2.76 1.67
C GLN A 43 4.20 -4.27 1.72
N ALA A 44 4.62 -4.96 0.67
CA ALA A 44 4.53 -6.40 0.55
C ALA A 44 5.88 -6.95 0.07
N ASP A 45 6.28 -8.10 0.60
CA ASP A 45 7.46 -8.80 0.15
C ASP A 45 7.18 -9.46 -1.21
N LEU A 46 7.96 -9.08 -2.22
CA LEU A 46 7.86 -9.62 -3.57
C LEU A 46 9.03 -10.55 -3.82
N VAL A 47 8.74 -11.82 -4.10
CA VAL A 47 9.75 -12.83 -4.45
C VAL A 47 9.59 -13.20 -5.91
N HIS A 48 10.67 -13.06 -6.67
CA HIS A 48 10.72 -13.50 -8.06
C HIS A 48 11.03 -14.99 -8.09
N MET A 49 10.21 -15.77 -8.79
CA MET A 49 10.41 -17.20 -8.97
C MET A 49 10.77 -17.49 -10.42
N ALA A 50 11.80 -18.30 -10.63
CA ALA A 50 12.22 -18.80 -11.92
C ALA A 50 12.50 -20.30 -11.82
N PRO A 51 12.30 -21.06 -12.91
CA PRO A 51 12.67 -22.48 -12.92
C PRO A 51 14.19 -22.64 -12.99
N ASP A 52 14.71 -23.72 -12.39
CA ASP A 52 16.15 -24.06 -12.46
C ASP A 52 16.61 -24.49 -13.87
N VAL A 53 15.65 -24.76 -14.76
CA VAL A 53 15.91 -25.29 -16.10
C VAL A 53 15.20 -24.45 -17.17
N SER A 54 15.80 -24.35 -18.35
CA SER A 54 15.28 -23.54 -19.46
C SER A 54 14.36 -24.34 -20.38
N GLY A 55 13.21 -23.83 -20.76
CA GLY A 55 12.38 -24.54 -21.72
C GLY A 55 11.10 -23.80 -22.08
N ARG A 56 10.37 -24.36 -23.04
CA ARG A 56 9.08 -23.83 -23.46
C ARG A 56 8.05 -24.13 -22.37
N ILE A 57 7.30 -23.12 -21.96
CA ILE A 57 6.11 -23.30 -21.09
C ILE A 57 5.00 -23.90 -21.95
N VAL A 58 4.41 -24.99 -21.48
CA VAL A 58 3.30 -25.71 -22.15
C VAL A 58 1.96 -25.50 -21.46
N GLU A 59 1.97 -25.22 -20.15
CA GLU A 59 0.77 -24.96 -19.36
C GLU A 59 1.04 -23.84 -18.35
N LEU A 60 0.04 -22.98 -18.12
CA LEU A 60 0.05 -21.91 -17.12
C LEU A 60 -1.17 -22.10 -16.22
N ASP A 61 -0.94 -22.65 -15.03
CA ASP A 61 -1.98 -23.09 -14.09
C ASP A 61 -2.39 -21.99 -13.09
N VAL A 62 -2.05 -20.72 -13.39
CA VAL A 62 -2.33 -19.56 -12.54
C VAL A 62 -2.79 -18.35 -13.34
N ARG A 63 -3.51 -17.46 -12.66
CA ARG A 63 -3.87 -16.12 -13.15
C ARG A 63 -3.34 -15.03 -12.23
N ASP A 64 -3.34 -13.80 -12.73
CA ASP A 64 -2.90 -12.63 -11.97
C ASP A 64 -3.63 -12.51 -10.61
N ASN A 65 -2.84 -12.20 -9.58
CA ASN A 65 -3.27 -12.02 -8.20
C ASN A 65 -4.01 -13.23 -7.59
N GLN A 66 -3.83 -14.43 -8.15
CA GLN A 66 -4.34 -15.66 -7.57
C GLN A 66 -3.60 -15.99 -6.28
N ALA A 67 -4.35 -16.27 -5.22
CA ALA A 67 -3.79 -16.84 -3.99
C ALA A 67 -3.32 -18.28 -4.25
N VAL A 68 -2.05 -18.56 -3.96
CA VAL A 68 -1.42 -19.88 -4.11
C VAL A 68 -0.85 -20.35 -2.77
N ARG A 69 -0.63 -21.66 -2.65
CA ARG A 69 -0.01 -22.30 -1.49
C ARG A 69 1.30 -22.96 -1.88
N LYS A 70 2.12 -23.26 -0.88
CA LYS A 70 3.37 -24.00 -1.09
C LYS A 70 3.05 -25.36 -1.73
N GLY A 71 3.70 -25.64 -2.85
CA GLY A 71 3.54 -26.88 -3.61
C GLY A 71 2.57 -26.78 -4.78
N ASP A 72 1.85 -25.66 -4.93
CA ASP A 72 0.99 -25.44 -6.08
C ASP A 72 1.84 -25.32 -7.35
N VAL A 73 1.43 -26.00 -8.42
CA VAL A 73 2.06 -25.92 -9.72
C VAL A 73 1.62 -24.60 -10.37
N LEU A 74 2.59 -23.74 -10.69
CA LEU A 74 2.32 -22.44 -11.30
C LEU A 74 2.31 -22.53 -12.84
N PHE A 75 3.28 -23.24 -13.40
CA PHE A 75 3.40 -23.48 -14.84
C PHE A 75 4.19 -24.76 -15.08
N ARG A 76 4.07 -25.34 -16.27
CA ARG A 76 4.81 -26.55 -16.68
C ARG A 76 5.70 -26.28 -17.87
N ILE A 77 6.92 -26.79 -17.80
CA ILE A 77 7.91 -26.76 -18.89
C ILE A 77 7.78 -28.06 -19.67
N ASP A 78 7.93 -27.97 -21.00
CA ASP A 78 7.99 -29.12 -21.91
C ASP A 78 9.03 -30.16 -21.42
N PRO A 79 8.60 -31.38 -21.04
CA PRO A 79 9.48 -32.39 -20.49
C PRO A 79 10.25 -33.17 -21.56
N ASP A 80 9.87 -33.10 -22.84
CA ASP A 80 10.36 -34.02 -23.87
C ASP A 80 11.89 -33.91 -24.09
N PRO A 81 12.49 -32.71 -24.23
CA PRO A 81 13.95 -32.59 -24.36
C PRO A 81 14.71 -33.15 -23.15
N TYR A 82 14.10 -33.08 -21.96
CA TYR A 82 14.69 -33.55 -20.71
C TYR A 82 14.61 -35.07 -20.59
N ARG A 83 13.46 -35.66 -20.96
CA ARG A 83 13.26 -37.11 -21.00
C ARG A 83 14.22 -37.78 -21.99
N MET A 84 14.32 -37.23 -23.20
CA MET A 84 15.22 -37.75 -24.23
C MET A 84 16.69 -37.77 -23.76
N ARG A 85 17.16 -36.68 -23.14
CA ARG A 85 18.53 -36.61 -22.59
C ARG A 85 18.75 -37.59 -21.43
N ALA A 86 17.76 -37.74 -20.55
CA ALA A 86 17.83 -38.69 -19.44
C ALA A 86 17.91 -40.14 -19.95
N ASP A 87 17.13 -40.49 -20.96
CA ASP A 87 17.12 -41.84 -21.54
C ASP A 87 18.41 -42.14 -22.30
N GLN A 88 18.97 -41.16 -23.03
CA GLN A 88 20.30 -41.28 -23.63
C GLN A 88 21.39 -41.54 -22.58
N ALA A 89 21.37 -40.79 -21.47
CA ALA A 89 22.35 -40.97 -20.40
C ALA A 89 22.22 -42.34 -19.73
N ARG A 90 20.99 -42.83 -19.50
CA ARG A 90 20.74 -44.17 -18.96
C ARG A 90 21.24 -45.28 -19.88
N ALA A 91 21.06 -45.12 -21.19
CA ALA A 91 21.55 -46.08 -22.18
C ALA A 91 23.08 -46.10 -22.25
N ALA A 92 23.75 -44.95 -22.08
CA ALA A 92 25.21 -44.85 -22.13
C ALA A 92 25.94 -45.48 -20.92
N VAL A 93 25.25 -45.63 -19.78
CA VAL A 93 25.79 -46.21 -18.54
C VAL A 93 25.52 -47.72 -18.45
N ARG A 94 24.74 -48.28 -19.38
CA ARG A 94 24.42 -49.71 -19.44
C ARG A 94 25.34 -50.43 -20.41
#